data_AF-A0A0M3HMC7-F1
#
_entry.id   AF-A0A0M3HMC7-F1
#
_cell.length_a   1.000
_cell.length_b   1.000
_cell.length_c   1.000
_cell.angle_alpha   90.00
_cell.angle_beta   90.00
_cell.angle_gamma   90.00
#
_symmetry.space_group_name_H-M   'P 1'
#
loop_
_entity.id
_entity.type
_entity.pdbx_description
1 polymer ?
#
loop_
_entity_poly.entity_id
_entity_poly.type
_entity_poly.pdbx_seq_one_letter_code
_entity_poly.pdbx_strand_id
1 'polypeptide(L)'
;MKQCWTSLQIEGILDHFELYRDEGPSKGGPFGPYVQSHRLNTYVEAAERLIDAGHAYRCFCSQEVSLLQAPSSPETRYSSAVPL
;
A
#
# COMPACT_ATOMS: atom_id res chain seq x y z
N MET A 1 -0.27 -25.22 -2.58
CA MET A 1 -1.46 -24.53 -3.10
C MET A 1 -1.83 -23.44 -2.10
N LYS A 2 -1.49 -22.18 -2.37
CA LYS A 2 -1.81 -21.08 -1.46
C LYS A 2 -3.31 -20.81 -1.58
N GLN A 3 -4.04 -20.91 -0.48
CA GLN A 3 -5.44 -20.51 -0.42
C GLN A 3 -5.49 -19.01 -0.75
N CYS A 4 -5.96 -18.67 -1.93
CA CYS A 4 -6.24 -17.29 -2.30
C CYS A 4 -7.60 -16.98 -1.72
N TRP A 5 -7.61 -16.42 -0.51
CA TRP A 5 -8.85 -16.03 0.14
C TRP A 5 -9.50 -14.94 -0.70
N THR A 6 -10.73 -15.15 -1.15
CA THR A 6 -11.50 -14.10 -1.84
C THR A 6 -11.96 -13.07 -0.81
N SER A 7 -12.17 -11.81 -1.24
CA SER A 7 -12.67 -10.75 -0.35
C SER A 7 -13.95 -11.18 0.38
N LEU A 8 -14.81 -11.95 -0.30
CA LEU A 8 -16.05 -12.50 0.25
C LEU A 8 -15.85 -13.38 1.49
N GLN A 9 -14.75 -14.13 1.57
CA GLN A 9 -14.48 -14.99 2.73
C GLN A 9 -14.09 -14.17 3.97
N ILE A 10 -13.33 -13.09 3.79
CA ILE A 10 -12.99 -12.18 4.89
C ILE A 10 -14.25 -11.46 5.36
N GLU A 11 -15.08 -11.00 4.42
CA GLU A 11 -16.34 -10.34 4.79
C GLU A 11 -17.28 -11.26 5.57
N GLY A 12 -17.44 -12.52 5.14
CA GLY A 12 -18.25 -13.50 5.87
C GLY A 12 -17.73 -13.83 7.28
N ILE A 13 -16.42 -13.80 7.50
CA ILE A 13 -15.84 -13.96 8.85
C ILE A 13 -16.25 -12.78 9.74
N LEU A 14 -16.16 -11.55 9.23
CA LEU A 14 -16.53 -10.38 10.04
C LEU A 14 -18.01 -10.38 10.39
N ASP A 15 -18.88 -10.75 9.44
CA ASP A 15 -20.32 -10.85 9.67
C ASP A 15 -20.67 -11.93 10.71
N HIS A 16 -19.94 -13.06 10.73
CA HIS A 16 -20.12 -14.12 11.73
C HIS A 16 -19.84 -13.65 13.17
N PHE A 17 -18.89 -12.73 13.33
CA PHE A 17 -18.57 -12.12 14.62
C PHE A 17 -19.35 -10.82 14.88
N GLU A 18 -20.37 -10.54 14.07
CA GLU A 18 -21.22 -9.33 14.18
C GLU A 18 -20.42 -8.02 14.05
N LEU A 19 -19.27 -8.06 13.36
CA LEU A 19 -18.41 -6.92 13.08
C LEU A 19 -18.81 -6.27 11.75
N TYR A 20 -19.92 -5.54 11.77
CA TYR A 20 -20.43 -4.85 10.60
C TYR A 20 -19.61 -3.62 10.26
N ARG A 21 -19.40 -3.40 8.96
CA ARG A 21 -18.71 -2.22 8.44
C ARG A 21 -19.71 -1.27 7.83
N ASP A 22 -19.47 0.02 8.00
CA ASP A 22 -20.27 1.07 7.34
C ASP A 22 -19.93 1.19 5.86
N GLU A 23 -18.68 0.92 5.50
CA GLU A 23 -18.15 0.98 4.14
C GLU A 23 -17.28 -0.25 3.83
N GLY A 24 -17.19 -0.66 2.57
CA GLY A 24 -16.33 -1.77 2.18
C GLY A 24 -16.49 -2.23 0.74
N PRO A 25 -15.75 -3.26 0.31
CA PRO A 25 -15.79 -3.77 -1.06
C PRO A 25 -17.20 -4.17 -1.53
N SER A 26 -17.98 -4.88 -0.70
CA SER A 26 -19.35 -5.26 -1.06
C SER A 26 -20.40 -4.19 -0.76
N LYS A 27 -20.26 -3.45 0.36
CA LYS A 27 -21.24 -2.42 0.77
C LYS A 27 -21.10 -1.10 0.00
N GLY A 28 -19.92 -0.84 -0.58
CA GLY A 28 -19.59 0.44 -1.19
C GLY A 28 -19.40 1.55 -0.16
N GLY A 29 -19.53 2.79 -0.61
CA GLY A 29 -19.34 3.99 0.19
C GLY A 29 -18.77 5.15 -0.63
N PRO A 30 -18.80 6.38 -0.11
CA PRO A 30 -18.40 7.59 -0.84
C PRO A 30 -16.89 7.66 -1.15
N PHE A 31 -16.04 6.90 -0.45
CA PHE A 31 -14.58 6.93 -0.59
C PHE A 31 -14.01 5.70 -1.32
N GLY A 32 -14.87 4.98 -2.03
CA GLY A 32 -14.47 3.85 -2.86
C GLY A 32 -13.51 4.24 -4.00
N PRO A 33 -12.90 3.25 -4.67
CA PRO A 33 -13.09 1.82 -4.48
C PRO A 33 -12.29 1.25 -3.29
N TYR A 34 -12.90 0.34 -2.51
CA TYR A 34 -12.28 -0.26 -1.31
C TYR A 34 -11.37 -1.45 -1.60
N VAL A 35 -11.07 -1.70 -2.88
CA VAL A 35 -10.14 -2.76 -3.31
C VAL A 35 -8.87 -2.10 -3.83
N GLN A 36 -7.74 -2.38 -3.19
CA GLN A 36 -6.47 -1.71 -3.46
C GLN A 36 -5.99 -1.87 -4.91
N SER A 37 -6.17 -3.05 -5.51
CA SER A 37 -5.80 -3.27 -6.93
C SER A 37 -6.62 -2.42 -7.91
N HIS A 38 -7.77 -1.89 -7.49
CA HIS A 38 -8.56 -0.96 -8.31
C HIS A 38 -8.12 0.51 -8.14
N ARG A 39 -7.17 0.80 -7.24
CA ARG A 39 -6.68 2.16 -6.93
C ARG A 39 -5.29 2.46 -7.47
N LEU A 40 -4.78 1.66 -8.42
CA LEU A 40 -3.41 1.80 -8.93
C LEU A 40 -3.11 3.22 -9.42
N ASN A 41 -4.05 3.86 -10.13
CA ASN A 41 -3.85 5.22 -10.62
C ASN A 41 -3.61 6.24 -9.49
N THR A 42 -4.37 6.15 -8.39
CA THR A 42 -4.19 7.03 -7.21
C THR A 42 -2.80 6.88 -6.61
N TYR A 43 -2.25 5.67 -6.56
CA TYR A 43 -0.90 5.44 -6.04
C TYR A 43 0.18 5.97 -6.97
N VAL A 44 -0.01 5.83 -8.29
CA VAL A 44 0.90 6.40 -9.29
C VAL A 44 0.94 7.92 -9.14
N GLU A 45 -0.21 8.59 -9.12
CA GLU A 45 -0.29 10.05 -8.95
C GLU A 45 0.36 10.52 -7.63
N ALA A 46 0.10 9.81 -6.53
CA ALA A 46 0.72 10.13 -5.25
C ALA A 46 2.25 9.92 -5.28
N ALA A 47 2.73 8.87 -5.94
CA ALA A 47 4.15 8.58 -6.07
C ALA A 47 4.87 9.65 -6.92
N GLU A 48 4.30 10.07 -8.05
CA GLU A 48 4.87 11.16 -8.86
C GLU A 48 4.97 12.45 -8.05
N ARG A 49 3.92 12.82 -7.30
CA ARG A 49 3.96 14.01 -6.43
C ARG A 49 5.09 13.96 -5.39
N LEU A 50 5.41 12.78 -4.86
CA LEU A 50 6.51 12.62 -3.92
C LEU A 50 7.88 12.74 -4.61
N ILE A 51 8.00 12.25 -5.85
CA ILE A 51 9.21 12.40 -6.66
C ILE A 51 9.42 13.88 -7.01
N ASP A 52 8.38 14.56 -7.48
CA ASP A 52 8.41 15.98 -7.85
C ASP A 52 8.75 16.88 -6.65
N ALA A 53 8.28 16.53 -5.46
CA ALA A 53 8.59 17.24 -4.21
C ALA A 53 9.98 16.89 -3.64
N GLY A 54 10.75 16.00 -4.28
CA GLY A 54 12.07 15.57 -3.79
C GLY A 54 12.02 14.64 -2.57
N HIS A 55 10.85 14.10 -2.22
CA HIS A 55 10.66 13.15 -1.11
C HIS A 55 10.84 11.69 -1.51
N ALA A 56 10.94 11.40 -2.81
CA ALA A 56 11.18 10.07 -3.35
C ALA A 56 12.05 10.11 -4.61
N TYR A 57 12.60 8.97 -5.00
CA TYR A 57 13.38 8.80 -6.23
C TYR A 57 13.09 7.46 -6.89
N ARG A 58 13.29 7.35 -8.21
CA ARG A 58 13.16 6.08 -8.94
C ARG A 58 14.39 5.20 -8.70
N CYS A 59 14.16 3.97 -8.28
CA CYS A 59 15.21 2.97 -8.12
C CYS A 59 15.38 2.17 -9.42
N PHE A 60 16.63 2.00 -9.86
CA PHE A 60 16.98 1.21 -11.06
C PHE A 60 17.75 -0.06 -10.71
N CYS A 61 17.83 -0.41 -9.42
CA CYS A 61 18.51 -1.62 -8.97
C CYS A 61 17.79 -2.87 -9.51
N SER A 62 18.56 -3.85 -9.98
CA SER A 62 18.02 -5.17 -10.29
C SER A 62 17.55 -5.86 -9.01
N GLN A 63 16.56 -6.76 -9.15
CA GLN A 63 15.93 -7.43 -8.01
C GLN A 63 16.91 -8.27 -7.18
N GLU A 64 17.99 -8.74 -7.79
CA GLU A 64 19.09 -9.47 -7.15
C GLU A 64 19.81 -8.65 -6.06
N VAL A 65 19.92 -7.33 -6.24
CA VAL A 65 20.62 -6.44 -5.29
C VAL A 65 19.76 -6.12 -4.07
N SER A 66 18.43 -6.11 -4.22
CA SER A 66 17.50 -5.67 -3.16
C SER A 66 17.39 -6.65 -1.98
N LEU A 67 17.62 -7.94 -2.20
CA LEU A 67 17.47 -8.96 -1.15
C LEU A 67 18.70 -9.05 -0.24
N LEU A 68 19.86 -8.61 -0.71
CA LEU A 68 21.13 -8.67 0.01
C LEU A 68 21.44 -7.39 0.79
N GLN A 69 20.61 -6.35 0.66
CA GLN A 69 20.86 -5.02 1.22
C GLN A 69 19.67 -4.44 1.99
N ALA A 70 18.71 -5.23 2.43
CA ALA A 70 17.74 -4.73 3.41
C ALA A 70 18.50 -4.43 4.71
N PRO A 71 18.70 -3.15 5.12
CA PRO A 71 19.37 -2.86 6.37
C PRO A 71 18.54 -3.44 7.51
N SER A 72 19.20 -4.16 8.41
CA SER A 72 18.61 -4.95 9.49
C SER A 72 18.06 -4.13 10.68
N SER A 73 17.77 -2.83 10.53
CA SER A 73 17.24 -2.03 11.63
C SER A 73 16.46 -0.78 11.18
N PRO A 74 15.55 -0.24 12.03
CA PRO A 74 14.70 0.91 11.71
C PRO A 74 15.30 2.27 12.09
N GLU A 75 16.62 2.38 12.28
CA GLU A 75 17.23 3.65 12.68
C GLU A 75 17.70 4.47 11.47
N THR A 76 16.85 5.45 11.12
CA THR A 76 17.27 6.81 10.76
C THR A 76 17.87 7.02 9.36
N ARG A 77 17.00 7.00 8.33
CA ARG A 77 17.17 7.83 7.12
C ARG A 77 16.32 9.11 7.17
N TYR A 78 16.02 9.60 8.37
CA TYR A 78 15.66 11.00 8.59
C TYR A 78 16.93 11.74 9.02
N SER A 79 17.80 12.04 8.07
CA SER A 79 18.94 12.94 8.29
C SER A 79 19.04 13.89 7.11
N SER A 80 18.60 15.13 7.37
CA SER A 80 18.90 16.38 6.68
C SER A 80 19.35 16.32 5.21
N ALA A 81 18.40 16.45 4.28
CA ALA A 81 18.63 17.14 3.01
C ALA A 81 17.28 17.40 2.31
N VAL A 82 16.46 18.29 2.88
CA VAL A 82 15.60 19.13 2.04
C VAL A 82 16.44 20.38 1.76
N PRO A 83 16.91 20.63 0.53
CA PRO A 83 17.47 21.92 0.19
C PRO A 83 16.36 22.98 0.30
N LEU A 84 16.67 24.12 0.91
CA LEU A 84 15.82 25.31 0.98
C LEU A 84 15.30 25.75 -0.39
#